data_AF-A0A6B3URK3-F1
#
_entry.id   AF-A0A6B3URK3-F1
#
_cell.length_a   1.000
_cell.length_b   1.000
_cell.length_c   1.000
_cell.angle_alpha   90.00
_cell.angle_beta   90.00
_cell.angle_gamma   90.00
#
_symmetry.space_group_name_H-M   'P 1'
#
loop_
_entity.id
_entity.type
_entity.pdbx_description
1 polymer ?
#
loop_
_entity_poly.entity_id
_entity_poly.type
_entity_poly.pdbx_seq_one_letter_code
_entity_poly.pdbx_strand_id
1 'polypeptide(L)'
;MSRPARPDERAHAHPARAAWEFQDPILVDCPACGACASVRVTEPAAEDRFHRVSFGARRMTCSKCSAVREQPASQISKPSMGLPLRLVAPTRHGELKFYNLEHLDYVRAYLADRVRTETFTEDGPRNASVFSRLPAWAKRAQARDEVLAAIDKARAKAA
;
A
#
# COMPACT_ATOMS: atom_id res chain seq x y z
N MET A 1 -33.70 -21.04 -26.59
CA MET A 1 -33.90 -19.85 -25.73
C MET A 1 -32.55 -19.40 -25.19
N SER A 2 -31.83 -18.59 -25.97
CA SER A 2 -30.52 -18.08 -25.57
C SER A 2 -30.69 -16.99 -24.52
N ARG A 3 -30.10 -17.21 -23.35
CA ARG A 3 -30.07 -16.25 -22.25
C ARG A 3 -29.17 -15.08 -22.67
N PRO A 4 -29.63 -13.82 -22.69
CA PRO A 4 -28.77 -12.70 -23.03
C PRO A 4 -27.69 -12.55 -21.95
N ALA A 5 -26.45 -12.27 -22.38
CA ALA A 5 -25.35 -11.94 -21.50
C ALA A 5 -25.72 -10.68 -20.69
N ARG A 6 -25.49 -10.72 -19.37
CA ARG A 6 -25.71 -9.56 -18.50
C ARG A 6 -24.70 -8.47 -18.89
N PRO A 7 -25.13 -7.24 -19.19
CA PRO A 7 -24.21 -6.15 -19.40
C PRO A 7 -23.68 -5.70 -18.03
N ASP A 8 -22.34 -5.62 -17.95
CA ASP A 8 -21.51 -5.11 -16.84
C ASP A 8 -20.89 -6.11 -15.84
N GLU A 9 -20.29 -7.19 -16.35
CA GLU A 9 -19.21 -7.94 -15.67
C GLU A 9 -17.87 -7.66 -16.37
N ARG A 10 -17.51 -6.38 -16.55
CA ARG A 10 -16.13 -6.06 -16.95
C ARG A 10 -15.24 -6.34 -15.76
N ALA A 11 -14.61 -7.52 -15.73
CA ALA A 11 -13.50 -7.79 -14.83
C ALA A 11 -12.47 -6.68 -15.04
N HIS A 12 -12.32 -5.78 -14.06
CA HIS A 12 -11.32 -4.73 -14.18
C HIS A 12 -9.97 -5.40 -13.96
N ALA A 13 -9.20 -5.51 -15.03
CA ALA A 13 -7.84 -6.00 -14.95
C ALA A 13 -7.00 -5.01 -14.13
N HIS A 14 -6.57 -5.44 -12.95
CA HIS A 14 -5.68 -4.64 -12.12
C HIS A 14 -4.22 -4.95 -12.48
N PRO A 15 -3.39 -3.94 -12.80
CA PRO A 15 -1.99 -4.17 -13.15
C PRO A 15 -1.22 -4.69 -11.94
N ALA A 16 -0.41 -5.74 -12.12
CA ALA A 16 0.44 -6.30 -11.08
C ALA A 16 1.52 -5.29 -10.66
N ARG A 17 1.50 -4.86 -9.40
CA ARG A 17 2.48 -3.93 -8.83
C ARG A 17 3.18 -4.52 -7.63
N ALA A 18 4.46 -4.21 -7.50
CA ALA A 18 5.29 -4.62 -6.39
C ALA A 18 5.14 -3.67 -5.19
N ALA A 19 5.32 -4.19 -3.98
CA ALA A 19 5.13 -3.44 -2.75
C ALA A 19 6.08 -2.23 -2.62
N TRP A 20 7.27 -2.30 -3.20
CA TRP A 20 8.27 -1.22 -3.17
C TRP A 20 7.84 0.01 -3.96
N GLU A 21 6.97 -0.14 -4.96
CA GLU A 21 6.51 0.97 -5.79
C GLU A 21 5.74 2.04 -4.99
N PHE A 22 5.20 1.64 -3.83
CA PHE A 22 4.41 2.50 -2.96
C PHE A 22 5.18 3.03 -1.74
N GLN A 23 6.50 2.81 -1.68
CA GLN A 23 7.33 3.18 -0.51
C GLN A 23 7.80 4.63 -0.52
N ASP A 24 7.24 5.48 -1.38
CA ASP A 24 7.54 6.91 -1.42
C ASP A 24 6.30 7.73 -1.91
N PRO A 25 5.62 8.48 -1.02
CA PRO A 25 5.87 8.59 0.42
C PRO A 25 5.38 7.37 1.20
N ILE A 26 5.86 7.20 2.43
CA ILE A 26 5.26 6.31 3.45
C ILE A 26 4.64 7.16 4.56
N LEU A 27 3.40 6.86 4.96
CA LEU A 27 2.70 7.50 6.05
C LEU A 27 2.93 6.73 7.36
N VAL A 28 3.40 7.45 8.37
CA VAL A 28 3.75 6.92 9.70
C VAL A 28 3.14 7.79 10.79
N ASP A 29 3.06 7.26 12.00
CA ASP A 29 2.74 8.09 13.16
C ASP A 29 3.97 8.89 13.59
N CYS A 30 3.77 10.19 13.82
CA CYS A 30 4.81 11.06 14.35
C CYS A 30 5.18 10.62 15.77
N PRO A 31 6.46 10.32 16.06
CA PRO A 31 6.87 9.91 17.40
C PRO A 31 6.75 11.03 18.45
N ALA A 32 6.68 12.30 18.03
CA ALA A 32 6.58 13.45 18.93
C ALA A 32 5.14 13.81 19.32
N CYS A 33 4.16 13.63 18.42
CA CYS A 33 2.78 14.09 18.67
C CYS A 33 1.67 13.11 18.24
N GLY A 34 2.02 11.94 17.68
CA GLY A 34 1.06 10.94 17.21
C GLY A 34 0.22 11.33 15.98
N ALA A 35 0.44 12.52 15.41
CA ALA A 35 -0.19 12.95 14.17
C ALA A 35 0.44 12.29 12.94
N CYS A 36 -0.16 12.50 11.77
CA CYS A 36 0.37 12.00 10.51
C CYS A 36 1.76 12.60 10.22
N ALA A 37 2.69 11.74 9.81
CA ALA A 37 3.97 12.14 9.26
C ALA A 37 4.24 11.38 7.95
N SER A 38 4.94 12.03 7.03
CA SER A 38 5.34 11.43 5.77
C SER A 38 6.84 11.21 5.75
N VAL A 39 7.25 10.00 5.37
CA VAL A 39 8.63 9.62 5.10
C VAL A 39 8.82 9.64 3.59
N ARG A 40 9.81 10.42 3.12
CA ARG A 40 10.17 10.53 1.71
C ARG A 40 11.65 10.24 1.50
N VAL A 41 12.01 9.74 0.34
CA VAL A 41 13.42 9.61 -0.05
C VAL A 41 13.97 10.99 -0.40
N THR A 42 15.17 11.32 0.07
CA THR A 42 15.79 12.64 -0.12
C THR A 42 16.93 12.65 -1.13
N GLU A 43 17.57 11.50 -1.38
CA GLU A 43 18.68 11.44 -2.33
C GLU A 43 18.18 11.50 -3.79
N PRO A 44 18.95 12.17 -4.68
CA PRO A 44 18.65 12.19 -6.10
C PRO A 44 18.68 10.76 -6.66
N ALA A 45 18.03 10.60 -7.82
CA ALA A 45 17.79 9.30 -8.43
C ALA A 45 19.10 8.51 -8.60
N ALA A 46 19.28 7.45 -7.79
CA ALA A 46 19.99 6.28 -8.29
C ALA A 46 19.34 5.89 -9.63
N GLU A 47 20.13 5.41 -10.59
CA GLU A 47 19.61 5.00 -11.91
C GLU A 47 18.42 4.03 -11.78
N ASP A 48 18.46 3.18 -10.74
CA ASP A 48 17.36 2.29 -10.39
C ASP A 48 16.46 2.85 -9.26
N ARG A 49 15.16 2.98 -9.58
CA ARG A 49 14.12 3.38 -8.65
C ARG A 49 14.00 2.41 -7.47
N PHE A 50 14.16 1.10 -7.69
CA PHE A 50 14.02 0.10 -6.63
C PHE A 50 15.08 0.30 -5.54
N HIS A 51 16.36 0.47 -5.92
CA HIS A 51 17.44 0.76 -4.97
C HIS A 51 17.16 2.06 -4.19
N ARG A 52 16.72 3.11 -4.88
CA ARG A 52 16.40 4.40 -4.27
C ARG A 52 15.33 4.27 -3.17
N VAL A 53 14.18 3.65 -3.48
CA VAL A 53 13.07 3.52 -2.52
C VAL A 53 13.34 2.50 -1.42
N SER A 54 14.22 1.53 -1.66
CA SER A 54 14.53 0.46 -0.70
C SER A 54 15.64 0.84 0.27
N PHE A 55 16.67 1.55 -0.20
CA PHE A 55 17.94 1.75 0.52
C PHE A 55 18.38 3.22 0.64
N GLY A 56 17.77 4.15 -0.09
CA GLY A 56 18.16 5.56 -0.10
C GLY A 56 17.94 6.29 1.23
N ALA A 57 18.59 7.45 1.39
CA ALA A 57 18.38 8.33 2.53
C ALA A 57 16.94 8.87 2.58
N ARG A 58 16.41 9.06 3.78
CA ARG A 58 15.00 9.41 4.00
C ARG A 58 14.84 10.56 4.99
N ARG A 59 13.78 11.34 4.80
CA ARG A 59 13.32 12.37 5.72
C ARG A 59 11.87 12.14 6.08
N MET A 60 11.61 12.09 7.37
CA MET A 60 10.27 12.15 7.96
C MET A 60 9.93 13.62 8.24
N THR A 61 8.74 14.06 7.84
CA THR A 61 8.17 15.37 8.20
C THR A 61 6.75 15.18 8.75
N CYS A 62 6.48 15.69 9.95
CA CYS A 62 5.14 15.70 10.53
C CYS A 62 4.29 16.85 9.98
N SER A 63 3.01 16.58 9.66
CA SER A 63 2.07 17.60 9.18
C SER A 63 1.52 18.52 10.28
N LYS A 64 1.65 18.14 11.57
CA LYS A 64 1.08 18.89 12.70
C LYS A 64 2.11 19.70 13.48
N CYS A 65 3.17 19.04 13.98
CA CYS A 65 4.18 19.68 14.82
C CYS A 65 5.47 20.05 14.07
N SER A 66 5.51 19.80 12.76
CA SER A 66 6.67 20.04 11.89
C SER A 66 7.96 19.35 12.33
N ALA A 67 7.89 18.34 13.20
CA ALA A 67 9.04 17.54 13.58
C ALA A 67 9.66 16.89 12.32
N VAL A 68 10.97 17.02 12.21
CA VAL A 68 11.78 16.45 11.14
C VAL A 68 12.69 15.39 11.72
N ARG A 69 12.82 14.26 11.02
CA ARG A 69 13.82 13.23 11.33
C ARG A 69 14.47 12.79 10.04
N GLU A 70 15.78 12.63 10.05
CA GLU A 70 16.54 12.14 8.90
C GLU A 70 17.11 10.76 9.18
N GLN A 71 17.26 9.96 8.12
CA GLN A 71 17.93 8.68 8.15
C GLN A 71 18.83 8.59 6.91
N PRO A 72 20.13 8.30 7.08
CA PRO A 72 21.02 8.12 5.95
C PRO A 72 20.64 6.87 5.14
N ALA A 73 21.18 6.77 3.92
CA ALA A 73 21.09 5.54 3.14
C ALA A 73 21.67 4.35 3.94
N SER A 74 21.13 3.15 3.71
CA SER A 74 21.55 1.95 4.43
C SER A 74 21.44 0.72 3.54
N GLN A 75 22.37 -0.22 3.72
CA GLN A 75 22.31 -1.54 3.07
C GLN A 75 21.13 -2.38 3.59
N ILE A 76 20.57 -2.04 4.76
CA ILE A 76 19.40 -2.72 5.33
C ILE A 76 18.15 -1.91 4.99
N SER A 77 17.20 -2.54 4.31
CA SER A 77 15.93 -1.88 3.97
C SER A 77 15.14 -1.53 5.23
N LYS A 78 14.93 -0.22 5.45
CA LYS A 78 14.07 0.31 6.52
C LYS A 78 13.14 1.40 5.96
N PRO A 79 12.14 1.04 5.13
CA PRO A 79 11.34 2.02 4.40
C PRO A 79 10.60 3.01 5.30
N SER A 80 10.03 2.54 6.42
CA SER A 80 9.32 3.39 7.39
C SER A 80 10.24 4.05 8.42
N MET A 81 11.56 3.95 8.28
CA MET A 81 12.54 4.38 9.30
C MET A 81 12.35 3.71 10.68
N GLY A 82 11.73 2.53 10.70
CA GLY A 82 11.35 1.84 11.94
C GLY A 82 10.18 2.46 12.69
N LEU A 83 9.50 3.44 12.09
CA LEU A 83 8.30 4.05 12.65
C LEU A 83 7.05 3.21 12.34
N PRO A 84 6.04 3.23 13.23
CA PRO A 84 4.77 2.55 12.98
C PRO A 84 4.03 3.19 11.80
N LEU A 85 3.47 2.34 10.94
CA LEU A 85 2.66 2.79 9.80
C LEU A 85 1.36 3.40 10.30
N ARG A 86 0.97 4.53 9.71
CA ARG A 86 -0.30 5.20 10.02
C ARG A 86 -1.50 4.41 9.52
N LEU A 87 -1.37 3.84 8.33
CA LEU A 87 -2.45 3.18 7.60
C LEU A 87 -2.48 1.70 7.92
N VAL A 88 -3.14 1.36 9.03
CA VAL A 88 -3.40 -0.01 9.45
C VAL A 88 -4.91 -0.23 9.53
N ALA A 89 -5.37 -1.27 8.82
CA ALA A 89 -6.75 -1.74 8.79
C ALA A 89 -6.85 -3.06 9.58
N PRO A 90 -7.16 -3.00 10.88
CA PRO A 90 -7.37 -4.19 11.69
C PRO A 90 -8.72 -4.85 11.36
N THR A 91 -8.71 -6.18 11.31
CA THR A 91 -9.89 -7.04 11.15
C THR A 91 -9.83 -8.17 12.17
N ARG A 92 -10.91 -8.94 12.35
CA ARG A 92 -10.87 -10.10 13.26
C ARG A 92 -9.91 -11.22 12.80
N HIS A 93 -9.48 -11.19 11.54
CA HIS A 93 -8.61 -12.19 10.93
C HIS A 93 -7.14 -11.76 10.87
N GLY A 94 -6.85 -10.50 11.21
CA GLY A 94 -5.51 -9.91 11.13
C GLY A 94 -5.55 -8.46 10.66
N GLU A 95 -4.38 -7.89 10.44
CA GLU A 95 -4.24 -6.49 10.04
C GLU A 95 -3.69 -6.38 8.62
N LEU A 96 -4.28 -5.49 7.81
CA LEU A 96 -3.67 -5.03 6.57
C LEU A 96 -2.92 -3.73 6.82
N LYS A 97 -1.69 -3.63 6.32
CA LYS A 97 -0.83 -2.46 6.47
C LYS A 97 -0.55 -1.85 5.11
N PHE A 98 -0.67 -0.53 5.02
CA PHE A 98 -0.46 0.21 3.79
C PHE A 98 0.64 1.25 3.98
N TYR A 99 1.38 1.50 2.91
CA TYR A 99 2.47 2.47 2.93
C TYR A 99 1.92 3.88 2.78
N ASN A 100 0.98 4.08 1.86
CA ASN A 100 0.34 5.36 1.59
C ASN A 100 -1.08 5.15 1.05
N LEU A 101 -1.74 6.26 0.74
CA LEU A 101 -3.09 6.25 0.18
C LEU A 101 -3.17 5.56 -1.18
N GLU A 102 -2.13 5.67 -2.00
CA GLU A 102 -2.09 5.00 -3.32
C GLU A 102 -2.09 3.47 -3.17
N HIS A 103 -1.27 2.94 -2.26
CA HIS A 103 -1.26 1.50 -1.94
C HIS A 103 -2.60 1.04 -1.40
N LEU A 104 -3.19 1.82 -0.50
CA LEU A 104 -4.49 1.54 0.10
C LEU A 104 -5.57 1.48 -0.97
N ASP A 105 -5.69 2.51 -1.81
CA ASP A 105 -6.70 2.60 -2.86
C ASP A 105 -6.51 1.49 -3.92
N TYR A 106 -5.27 1.15 -4.24
CA TYR A 106 -4.93 0.05 -5.14
C TYR A 106 -5.43 -1.32 -4.62
N VAL A 107 -5.18 -1.64 -3.35
CA VAL A 107 -5.69 -2.87 -2.72
C VAL A 107 -7.20 -2.84 -2.57
N ARG A 108 -7.76 -1.69 -2.18
CA ARG A 108 -9.20 -1.51 -2.03
C ARG A 108 -9.93 -1.79 -3.34
N ALA A 109 -9.46 -1.23 -4.45
CA ALA A 109 -10.06 -1.41 -5.77
C ALA A 109 -10.10 -2.90 -6.17
N TYR A 110 -9.01 -3.62 -5.96
CA TYR A 110 -8.92 -5.06 -6.23
C TYR A 110 -9.87 -5.90 -5.35
N LEU A 111 -9.98 -5.58 -4.06
CA LEU A 111 -10.87 -6.31 -3.15
C LEU A 111 -12.36 -5.98 -3.38
N ALA A 112 -12.65 -4.77 -3.88
CA ALA A 112 -13.98 -4.33 -4.27
C ALA A 112 -14.46 -4.95 -5.60
N ASP A 113 -13.58 -5.50 -6.43
CA ASP A 113 -14.04 -6.29 -7.58
C ASP A 113 -14.54 -7.67 -7.12
N ARG A 114 -15.64 -8.13 -7.72
CA ARG A 114 -16.17 -9.49 -7.55
C ARG A 114 -15.34 -10.50 -8.33
N VAL A 115 -14.86 -10.10 -9.51
CA VAL A 115 -13.99 -10.88 -10.37
C VAL A 115 -12.60 -10.26 -10.34
N ARG A 116 -11.68 -10.93 -9.66
CA ARG A 116 -10.36 -10.38 -9.38
C ARG A 116 -9.36 -10.87 -10.41
N THR A 117 -9.14 -10.05 -11.43
CA THR A 117 -8.20 -10.34 -12.52
C THR A 117 -6.96 -9.47 -12.38
N GLU A 118 -5.79 -10.10 -12.41
CA GLU A 118 -4.50 -9.41 -12.39
C GLU A 118 -3.87 -9.50 -13.78
N THR A 119 -3.33 -8.39 -14.27
CA THR A 119 -2.56 -8.35 -15.53
C THR A 119 -1.07 -8.21 -15.25
N PHE A 120 -0.28 -8.99 -15.97
CA PHE A 120 1.18 -9.00 -15.86
C PHE A 120 1.78 -8.44 -17.15
N THR A 121 2.77 -7.58 -17.02
CA THR A 121 3.70 -7.28 -18.10
C THR A 121 4.73 -8.40 -18.22
N GLU A 122 5.49 -8.45 -19.32
CA GLU A 122 6.53 -9.47 -19.53
C GLU A 122 7.55 -9.48 -18.38
N ASP A 123 8.03 -8.30 -17.97
CA ASP A 123 8.94 -8.11 -16.83
C ASP A 123 8.22 -7.83 -15.49
N GLY A 124 6.90 -8.05 -15.43
CA GLY A 124 6.10 -7.76 -14.25
C GLY A 124 6.41 -8.68 -13.07
N PRO A 125 6.06 -8.29 -11.82
CA PRO A 125 6.36 -9.07 -10.62
C PRO A 125 5.46 -10.31 -10.50
N ARG A 126 5.68 -11.32 -11.35
CA ARG A 126 4.98 -12.61 -11.28
C ARG A 126 5.27 -13.28 -9.93
N ASN A 127 4.22 -13.63 -9.19
CA ASN A 127 4.28 -14.15 -7.82
C ASN A 127 4.88 -13.20 -6.76
N ALA A 128 5.15 -11.95 -7.14
CA ALA A 128 5.71 -10.93 -6.26
C ALA A 128 4.86 -9.64 -6.24
N SER A 129 3.65 -9.68 -6.77
CA SER A 129 2.72 -8.56 -6.67
C SER A 129 2.14 -8.43 -5.27
N VAL A 130 1.64 -7.24 -4.97
CA VAL A 130 0.88 -6.98 -3.74
C VAL A 130 -0.33 -7.93 -3.64
N PHE A 131 -1.06 -8.16 -4.73
CA PHE A 131 -2.25 -9.03 -4.73
C PHE A 131 -1.91 -10.50 -4.49
N SER A 132 -0.81 -10.98 -5.07
CA SER A 132 -0.31 -12.33 -4.84
C SER A 132 0.02 -12.56 -3.36
N ARG A 133 0.57 -11.54 -2.69
CA ARG A 133 0.95 -11.59 -1.26
C ARG A 133 -0.19 -11.26 -0.29
N LEU A 134 -1.37 -10.87 -0.78
CA LEU A 134 -2.51 -10.65 0.11
C LEU A 134 -2.88 -11.94 0.84
N PRO A 135 -3.15 -11.87 2.16
CA PRO A 135 -3.59 -13.03 2.91
C PRO A 135 -4.83 -13.67 2.28
N ALA A 136 -4.88 -15.00 2.31
CA ALA A 136 -6.00 -15.75 1.75
C ALA A 136 -7.34 -15.29 2.35
N TRP A 137 -7.37 -14.98 3.65
CA TRP A 137 -8.57 -14.52 4.34
C TRP A 137 -9.12 -13.20 3.79
N ALA A 138 -8.25 -12.28 3.37
CA ALA A 138 -8.65 -10.98 2.83
C ALA A 138 -9.29 -11.12 1.44
N LYS A 139 -8.93 -12.18 0.70
CA LYS A 139 -9.49 -12.51 -0.62
C LYS A 139 -10.81 -13.30 -0.54
N ARG A 140 -11.21 -13.81 0.63
CA ARG A 140 -12.48 -14.55 0.78
C ARG A 140 -13.67 -13.61 0.62
N ALA A 141 -14.69 -14.05 -0.13
CA ALA A 141 -15.89 -13.25 -0.37
C ALA A 141 -16.61 -12.84 0.93
N GLN A 142 -16.70 -13.75 1.91
CA GLN A 142 -17.40 -13.52 3.18
C GLN A 142 -16.73 -12.47 4.09
N ALA A 143 -15.43 -12.22 3.90
CA ALA A 143 -14.69 -11.23 4.68
C ALA A 143 -14.63 -9.86 3.99
N ARG A 144 -15.16 -9.74 2.77
CA ARG A 144 -14.95 -8.57 1.90
C ARG A 144 -15.47 -7.28 2.52
N ASP A 145 -16.72 -7.27 2.99
CA ASP A 145 -17.34 -6.03 3.49
C ASP A 145 -16.66 -5.54 4.78
N GLU A 146 -16.28 -6.46 5.65
CA GLU A 146 -15.48 -6.17 6.84
C GLU A 146 -14.12 -5.57 6.47
N VAL A 147 -13.41 -6.18 5.52
CA VAL A 147 -12.09 -5.71 5.08
C VAL A 147 -12.19 -4.33 4.42
N LEU A 148 -13.18 -4.11 3.56
CA LEU A 148 -13.38 -2.81 2.91
C LEU A 148 -13.72 -1.72 3.92
N ALA A 149 -14.58 -2.01 4.90
CA ALA A 149 -14.88 -1.07 5.98
C ALA A 149 -13.64 -0.74 6.83
N ALA A 150 -12.80 -1.73 7.14
CA ALA A 150 -11.56 -1.50 7.87
C ALA A 150 -10.56 -0.65 7.05
N ILE A 151 -10.48 -0.88 5.75
CA ILE A 151 -9.67 -0.08 4.82
C ILE A 151 -10.17 1.37 4.76
N ASP A 152 -11.47 1.58 4.64
CA ASP A 152 -12.06 2.93 4.59
C ASP A 152 -11.83 3.69 5.91
N LYS A 153 -11.90 2.99 7.05
CA LYS A 153 -11.52 3.57 8.36
C LYS A 153 -10.03 3.91 8.43
N ALA A 154 -9.16 3.07 7.89
CA ALA A 154 -7.72 3.37 7.83
C ALA A 154 -7.43 4.57 6.93
N ARG A 155 -8.14 4.70 5.80
CA ARG A 155 -8.04 5.84 4.89
C ARG A 155 -8.37 7.16 5.58
N ALA A 156 -9.39 7.18 6.43
CA ALA A 156 -9.78 8.37 7.19
C ALA A 156 -8.70 8.86 8.17
N LYS A 157 -7.74 8.01 8.58
CA LYS A 157 -6.60 8.40 9.44
C LYS A 157 -5.50 9.16 8.71
N ALA A 158 -5.55 9.20 7.38
CA ALA A 158 -4.58 9.90 6.53
C ALA A 158 -4.90 11.40 6.40
N ALA A 159 -6.15 11.79 6.63
CA ALA A 159 -6.63 13.16 6.71
C ALA A 159 -6.25 13.78 8.07
#